data_AF-A0A960MK95-F1
#
_entry.id   AF-A0A960MK95-F1
#
_cell.length_a   1.000
_cell.length_b   1.000
_cell.length_c   1.000
_cell.angle_alpha   90.00
_cell.angle_beta   90.00
_cell.angle_gamma   90.00
#
_symmetry.space_group_name_H-M   'P 1'
#
loop_
_entity.id
_entity.type
_entity.pdbx_description
1 polymer ?
#
loop_
_entity_poly.entity_id
_entity_poly.type
_entity_poly.pdbx_seq_one_letter_code
_entity_poly.pdbx_strand_id
1 'polypeptide(L)'
;RYSVSKKELFSRDKRKDKTTTHNEKMCDVTDFWYREPFEETWYFNHQGEWVQDLQGDFYVKKKITNYRVKFMRIVDREVVEGPIDWYTDSKLPIVYWKGLEGHLRCSGSRKVKTLPFISNLVDAQSFTNYVGSALVGRLKKLGGTKVILTDQMIEGKENFWNDFNRRTGILQVNESDDGTMQQPLILNAETLDANLLNALQMSLQLMDQLAGINQAQQGNAPSVATNAGLHRQIMQGNILQNVILAHHLRAINEVGRILKEMIPNVIIEERDLGAGLTVNSKDRSHTPSSPVIRNDIRELFSKVDFTIEYGASSDAEKAANLMAIKEIISTNPNLAPYFADEFASNLNTANSDELKRRVEALMPPYIRDVGKGVLSVEQYQEMMKKQQQEAQQQPSIEQQELELQKMKVQGDQQLKQKELALKEAKLQEQAAKDAQNLKIKEANVLTKFKKEG
;
A
#
# COMPACT_ATOMS: atom_id res chain seq x y z
N ARG A 1 21.52 -9.52 40.68
CA ARG A 1 21.79 -8.12 41.12
C ARG A 1 22.72 -7.46 40.10
N TYR A 2 22.16 -6.93 39.02
CA TYR A 2 22.92 -6.07 38.12
C TYR A 2 22.91 -4.66 38.72
N SER A 3 23.89 -4.37 39.58
CA SER A 3 24.16 -2.98 39.94
C SER A 3 24.84 -2.34 38.74
N VAL A 4 24.09 -1.57 37.95
CA VAL A 4 24.73 -0.65 36.99
C VAL A 4 25.68 0.21 37.82
N SER A 5 26.98 0.14 37.52
CA SER A 5 27.98 0.91 38.23
C SER A 5 27.57 2.37 38.17
N LYS A 6 27.55 3.06 39.32
CA LYS A 6 27.31 4.52 39.40
C LYS A 6 28.06 5.26 38.27
N LYS A 7 29.31 4.85 37.98
CA LYS A 7 30.14 5.44 36.92
C LYS A 7 29.57 5.33 35.50
N GLU A 8 28.82 4.28 35.17
CA GLU A 8 28.22 4.08 33.84
C GLU A 8 26.95 4.92 33.65
N LEU A 9 26.21 5.19 34.72
CA LEU A 9 25.11 6.19 34.72
C LEU A 9 25.63 7.63 34.61
N PHE A 10 26.90 7.88 34.97
CA PHE A 10 27.51 9.21 35.00
C PHE A 10 28.35 9.58 33.77
N SER A 11 28.45 8.72 32.74
CA SER A 11 29.21 9.07 31.55
C SER A 11 28.41 9.99 30.63
N ARG A 12 28.44 11.30 30.90
CA ARG A 12 27.99 12.33 29.95
C ARG A 12 28.75 12.20 28.63
N ASP A 13 28.07 12.39 27.50
CA ASP A 13 28.72 12.63 26.21
C ASP A 13 29.43 13.98 26.28
N LYS A 14 30.75 13.97 26.48
CA LYS A 14 31.62 15.16 26.66
C LYS A 14 31.58 16.16 25.50
N ARG A 15 30.84 15.86 24.42
CA ARG A 15 30.66 16.73 23.26
C ARG A 15 29.74 17.94 23.53
N LYS A 16 28.88 17.91 24.55
CA LYS A 16 27.97 19.03 24.88
C LYS A 16 28.58 20.10 25.81
N ASP A 17 29.70 19.83 26.47
CA ASP A 17 30.24 20.75 27.48
C ASP A 17 30.94 22.00 26.89
N LYS A 18 31.16 22.07 25.56
CA LYS A 18 31.96 23.16 24.96
C LYS A 18 31.16 24.32 24.35
N THR A 19 29.85 24.19 24.16
CA THR A 19 29.07 25.18 23.38
C THR A 19 27.83 25.72 24.09
N THR A 20 27.48 25.19 25.25
CA THR A 20 26.30 25.68 25.99
C THR A 20 26.76 26.69 27.04
N THR A 21 26.55 27.97 26.76
CA THR A 21 26.44 29.00 27.79
C THR A 21 25.54 28.45 28.91
N HIS A 22 26.06 28.38 30.13
CA HIS A 22 25.30 27.91 31.28
C HIS A 22 24.09 28.83 31.50
N ASN A 23 22.94 28.46 30.93
CA ASN A 23 21.67 28.98 31.36
C ASN A 23 21.43 28.41 32.77
N GLU A 24 21.42 29.26 33.78
CA GLU A 24 21.22 28.94 35.22
C GLU A 24 19.86 28.28 35.54
N LYS A 25 19.07 27.94 34.51
CA LYS A 25 17.73 27.35 34.60
C LYS A 25 17.58 25.98 33.93
N MET A 26 18.68 25.33 33.51
CA MET A 26 18.61 23.98 32.97
C MET A 26 18.79 22.94 34.09
N CYS A 27 17.77 22.12 34.30
CA CYS A 27 17.80 20.92 35.13
C CYS A 27 17.83 19.69 34.22
N ASP A 28 18.75 18.75 34.47
CA ASP A 28 18.85 17.51 33.69
C ASP A 28 18.02 16.43 34.36
N VAL A 29 16.87 16.11 33.76
CA VAL A 29 16.02 14.97 34.18
C VAL A 29 16.29 13.79 33.25
N THR A 30 16.66 12.65 33.81
CA THR A 30 16.92 11.40 33.08
C THR A 30 15.96 10.32 33.55
N ASP A 31 15.11 9.87 32.63
CA ASP A 31 14.23 8.72 32.82
C ASP A 31 14.97 7.45 32.38
N PHE A 32 15.26 6.57 33.34
CA PHE A 32 16.03 5.35 33.10
C PHE A 32 15.16 4.11 33.22
N TRP A 33 15.22 3.30 32.17
CA TRP A 33 14.44 2.08 32.01
C TRP A 33 15.37 0.89 31.87
N TYR A 34 15.14 -0.17 32.64
CA TYR A 34 15.93 -1.39 32.53
C TYR A 34 15.08 -2.64 32.77
N ARG A 35 15.56 -3.77 32.25
CA ARG A 35 14.95 -5.08 32.47
C ARG A 35 15.75 -5.84 33.50
N GLU A 36 15.12 -6.21 34.60
CA GLU A 36 15.71 -7.08 35.61
C GLU A 36 15.27 -8.53 35.37
N PRO A 37 16.20 -9.46 35.10
CA PRO A 37 15.86 -10.87 35.00
C PRO A 37 15.51 -11.42 36.38
N PHE A 38 14.42 -12.18 36.47
CA PHE A 38 14.06 -12.95 37.65
C PHE A 38 13.80 -14.41 37.26
N GLU A 39 14.08 -15.33 38.19
CA GLU A 39 13.90 -16.75 37.97
C GLU A 39 12.55 -17.20 38.50
N GLU A 40 11.72 -17.74 37.63
CA GLU A 40 10.50 -18.45 38.01
C GLU A 40 10.71 -19.96 37.85
N THR A 41 10.12 -20.72 38.76
CA THR A 41 10.07 -22.17 38.67
C THR A 41 8.68 -22.58 38.24
N TRP A 42 8.58 -23.30 37.12
CA TRP A 42 7.34 -23.84 36.59
C TRP A 42 7.32 -25.36 36.80
N TYR A 43 6.19 -25.88 37.25
CA TYR A 43 5.96 -27.29 37.54
C TYR A 43 4.97 -27.87 36.53
N PHE A 44 5.27 -29.03 35.96
CA PHE A 44 4.36 -29.74 35.07
C PHE A 44 3.48 -30.71 35.87
N ASN A 45 2.17 -30.49 35.86
CA ASN A 45 1.21 -31.25 36.66
C ASN A 45 0.75 -32.55 35.96
N HIS A 46 0.02 -33.41 36.68
CA HIS A 46 -0.56 -34.65 36.13
C HIS A 46 -1.67 -34.42 35.10
N GLN A 47 -2.22 -33.20 35.00
CA GLN A 47 -3.28 -32.81 34.07
C GLN A 47 -2.73 -32.32 32.72
N GLY A 48 -1.41 -32.27 32.55
CA GLY A 48 -0.75 -31.83 31.31
C GLY A 48 -0.56 -30.31 31.20
N GLU A 49 -0.75 -29.58 32.29
CA GLU A 49 -0.64 -28.12 32.35
C GLU A 49 0.60 -27.69 33.16
N TRP A 50 1.15 -26.53 32.80
CA TRP A 50 2.23 -25.92 33.57
C TRP A 50 1.68 -24.96 34.62
N VAL A 51 2.07 -25.16 35.88
CA VAL A 51 1.60 -24.38 37.03
C VAL A 51 2.80 -23.80 37.78
N GLN A 52 2.72 -22.54 38.22
CA GLN A 52 3.80 -21.84 38.92
C GLN A 52 3.95 -22.26 40.39
N ASP A 53 2.86 -22.70 41.03
CA ASP A 53 2.84 -23.04 42.45
C ASP A 53 2.06 -24.34 42.67
N LEU A 54 2.75 -25.41 43.03
CA LEU A 54 2.14 -26.71 43.26
C LEU A 54 2.58 -27.27 44.62
N GLN A 55 1.62 -27.37 45.54
CA GLN A 55 1.75 -28.17 46.76
C GLN A 55 1.39 -29.63 46.40
N GLY A 56 2.31 -30.35 45.75
CA GLY A 56 2.06 -31.74 45.32
C GLY A 56 3.16 -32.31 44.42
N ASP A 57 2.97 -33.56 43.98
CA ASP A 57 3.91 -34.27 43.12
C ASP A 57 3.91 -33.72 41.68
N PHE A 58 5.09 -33.58 41.08
CA PHE A 58 5.30 -33.02 39.74
C PHE A 58 6.19 -33.95 38.90
N TYR A 59 5.95 -34.01 37.57
CA TYR A 59 6.79 -34.82 36.67
C TYR A 59 8.10 -34.13 36.30
N VAL A 60 8.02 -32.83 36.00
CA VAL A 60 9.16 -32.05 35.50
C VAL A 60 9.15 -30.67 36.14
N LYS A 61 10.32 -30.26 36.62
CA LYS A 61 10.60 -28.91 37.10
C LYS A 61 11.41 -28.17 36.06
N LYS A 62 10.92 -27.02 35.60
CA LYS A 62 11.63 -26.15 34.66
C LYS A 62 11.86 -24.78 35.29
N LYS A 63 13.12 -24.34 35.32
CA LYS A 63 13.46 -22.96 35.66
C LYS A 63 13.39 -22.12 34.39
N ILE A 64 12.62 -21.04 34.43
CA ILE A 64 12.46 -20.10 33.33
C ILE A 64 12.95 -18.74 33.82
N THR A 65 13.85 -18.12 33.07
CA THR A 65 14.25 -16.73 33.32
C THR A 65 13.25 -15.82 32.63
N ASN A 66 12.48 -15.07 33.42
CA ASN A 66 11.59 -14.05 32.92
C ASN A 66 12.16 -12.65 33.25
N TYR A 67 11.57 -11.59 32.71
CA TYR A 67 12.03 -10.21 32.92
C TYR A 67 10.94 -9.37 33.55
N ARG A 68 11.34 -8.36 34.34
CA ARG A 68 10.47 -7.25 34.75
C ARG A 68 11.06 -5.94 34.31
N VAL A 69 10.24 -5.02 33.81
CA VAL A 69 10.67 -3.67 33.48
C VAL A 69 10.62 -2.81 34.72
N LYS A 70 11.71 -2.10 35.01
CA LYS A 70 11.81 -1.13 36.10
C LYS A 70 12.06 0.27 35.57
N PHE A 71 11.45 1.22 36.25
CA PHE A 71 11.56 2.65 35.98
C PHE A 71 12.23 3.36 37.16
N MET A 72 13.17 4.26 36.86
CA MET A 72 13.69 5.23 37.81
C MET A 72 13.91 6.59 37.16
N ARG A 73 13.61 7.66 37.89
CA ARG A 73 13.87 9.04 37.48
C ARG A 73 15.03 9.61 38.27
N ILE A 74 16.03 10.11 37.53
CA ILE A 74 17.22 10.74 38.07
C ILE A 74 17.16 12.22 37.72
N VAL A 75 17.15 13.08 38.73
CA VAL A 75 17.17 14.54 38.57
C VAL A 75 18.48 15.05 39.15
N ASP A 76 19.25 15.80 38.36
CA ASP A 76 20.52 16.40 38.80
C ASP A 76 21.45 15.43 39.56
N ARG A 77 21.49 14.17 39.06
CA ARG A 77 22.31 13.04 39.57
C ARG A 77 21.79 12.37 40.84
N GLU A 78 20.65 12.80 41.37
CA GLU A 78 19.97 12.15 42.49
C GLU A 78 18.75 11.36 41.98
N VAL A 79 18.54 10.17 42.55
CA VAL A 79 17.35 9.37 42.23
C VAL A 79 16.19 9.99 43.00
N VAL A 80 15.28 10.64 42.30
CA VAL A 80 14.08 11.27 42.89
C VAL A 80 12.93 10.28 42.93
N GLU A 81 12.85 9.39 41.93
CA GLU A 81 11.77 8.42 41.81
C GLU A 81 12.38 7.05 41.47
N GLY A 82 11.94 6.00 42.15
CA GLY A 82 12.25 4.63 41.80
C GLY A 82 13.36 3.94 42.60
N PRO A 83 13.59 2.64 42.35
CA PRO A 83 13.05 1.84 41.24
C PRO A 83 11.61 1.32 41.46
N ILE A 84 10.71 1.60 40.50
CA ILE A 84 9.32 1.13 40.50
C ILE A 84 9.16 0.06 39.43
N ASP A 85 8.41 -1.01 39.74
CA ASP A 85 8.02 -2.03 38.77
C ASP A 85 6.97 -1.44 37.82
N TRP A 86 7.25 -1.47 36.52
CA TRP A 86 6.33 -0.95 35.50
C TRP A 86 5.28 -2.01 35.11
N TYR A 87 4.20 -1.57 34.48
CA TYR A 87 3.08 -2.42 34.04
C TYR A 87 3.42 -3.39 32.88
N THR A 88 4.68 -3.48 32.47
CA THR A 88 5.15 -4.31 31.36
C THR A 88 6.27 -5.23 31.86
N ASP A 89 6.22 -6.52 31.54
CA ASP A 89 7.18 -7.52 32.01
C ASP A 89 8.29 -7.76 30.96
N SER A 90 7.94 -7.85 29.68
CA SER A 90 8.84 -8.29 28.61
C SER A 90 9.54 -7.14 27.86
N LYS A 91 8.75 -6.14 27.41
CA LYS A 91 9.23 -5.06 26.52
C LYS A 91 9.31 -3.71 27.23
N LEU A 92 10.31 -2.92 26.86
CA LEU A 92 10.41 -1.54 27.35
C LEU A 92 9.27 -0.71 26.74
N PRO A 93 8.65 0.22 27.49
CA PRO A 93 7.62 1.13 26.99
C PRO A 93 8.22 2.28 26.14
N ILE A 94 9.38 2.03 25.52
CA ILE A 94 10.05 2.94 24.61
C ILE A 94 10.26 2.19 23.30
N VAL A 95 9.52 2.61 22.29
CA VAL A 95 9.66 2.07 20.94
C VAL A 95 10.59 2.96 20.15
N TYR A 96 11.74 2.41 19.77
CA TYR A 96 12.66 3.08 18.87
C TYR A 96 12.20 2.93 17.43
N TRP A 97 11.76 4.04 16.82
CA TRP A 97 11.49 4.07 15.38
C TRP A 97 12.81 4.15 14.62
N LYS A 98 13.13 3.04 13.96
CA LYS A 98 14.38 2.86 13.21
C LYS A 98 14.30 3.56 11.86
N GLY A 99 15.30 4.37 11.55
CA GLY A 99 15.55 4.87 10.19
C GLY A 99 16.23 3.80 9.32
N LEU A 100 17.09 4.21 8.39
CA LEU A 100 17.92 3.27 7.62
C LEU A 100 18.98 2.64 8.53
N GLU A 101 18.94 1.33 8.70
CA GLU A 101 19.91 0.59 9.51
C GLU A 101 20.98 -0.04 8.62
N GLY A 102 22.24 0.24 8.94
CA GLY A 102 23.39 -0.42 8.33
C GLY A 102 24.22 -1.15 9.38
N HIS A 103 24.65 -2.37 9.06
CA HIS A 103 25.67 -3.05 9.84
C HIS A 103 27.03 -2.41 9.54
N LEU A 104 27.48 -1.50 10.39
CA LEU A 104 28.83 -0.95 10.29
C LEU A 104 29.75 -1.79 11.19
N ARG A 105 30.81 -2.32 10.60
CA ARG A 105 31.94 -2.86 11.37
C ARG A 105 32.78 -1.68 11.84
N CYS A 106 32.52 -1.21 13.05
CA CYS A 106 33.43 -0.29 13.74
C CYS A 106 34.14 -1.04 14.86
N SER A 107 35.48 -1.12 14.76
CA SER A 107 36.35 -1.61 15.84
C SER A 107 35.97 -3.01 16.34
N GLY A 108 35.87 -3.99 15.43
CA GLY A 108 35.62 -5.41 15.77
C GLY A 108 34.20 -5.74 16.29
N SER A 109 33.43 -4.74 16.73
CA SER A 109 32.04 -4.89 17.17
C SER A 109 31.06 -4.62 16.01
N ARG A 110 30.11 -5.54 15.77
CA ARG A 110 29.00 -5.30 14.85
C ARG A 110 28.01 -4.36 15.53
N LYS A 111 28.15 -3.05 15.28
CA LYS A 111 27.18 -2.06 15.74
C LYS A 111 26.21 -1.75 14.61
N VAL A 112 24.92 -1.86 14.90
CA VAL A 112 23.87 -1.37 14.01
C VAL A 112 23.82 0.15 14.22
N LYS A 113 24.06 0.91 13.15
CA LYS A 113 23.89 2.36 13.16
C LYS A 113 22.65 2.70 12.36
N THR A 114 21.80 3.55 12.93
CA THR A 114 20.73 4.19 12.19
C THR A 114 21.29 5.44 11.53
N LEU A 115 21.15 5.53 10.20
CA LEU A 115 21.55 6.67 9.40
C LEU A 115 20.28 7.46 9.03
N PRO A 116 20.28 8.80 9.22
CA PRO A 116 19.20 9.61 8.69
C PRO A 116 19.29 9.63 7.16
N PHE A 117 18.14 9.66 6.48
CA PHE A 117 18.05 9.78 5.02
C PHE A 117 18.90 10.94 4.47
N ILE A 118 18.87 12.07 5.18
CA ILE A 118 19.54 13.31 4.79
C ILE A 118 21.08 13.19 4.89
N SER A 119 21.62 12.19 5.61
CA SER A 119 23.07 12.09 5.85
C SER A 119 23.90 12.13 4.56
N ASN A 120 23.41 11.49 3.48
CA ASN A 120 24.12 11.46 2.20
C ASN A 120 23.90 12.74 1.37
N LEU A 121 22.86 13.51 1.66
CA LEU A 121 22.54 14.77 1.00
C LEU A 121 23.33 15.95 1.58
N VAL A 122 23.74 15.88 2.86
CA VAL A 122 24.50 16.96 3.52
C VAL A 122 25.77 17.30 2.74
N ASP A 123 26.50 16.28 2.27
CA ASP A 123 27.76 16.48 1.56
C ASP A 123 27.52 17.15 0.19
N ALA A 124 26.54 16.67 -0.58
CA ALA A 124 26.17 17.27 -1.86
C ALA A 124 25.64 18.71 -1.70
N GLN A 125 24.87 18.97 -0.65
CA GLN A 125 24.42 20.33 -0.33
C GLN A 125 25.60 21.23 0.06
N SER A 126 26.56 20.74 0.84
CA SER A 126 27.75 21.50 1.23
C SER A 126 28.61 21.86 0.01
N PHE A 127 28.74 20.93 -0.94
CA PHE A 127 29.43 21.17 -2.21
C PHE A 127 28.70 22.21 -3.07
N THR A 128 27.37 22.11 -3.17
CA THR A 128 26.52 23.10 -3.86
C THR A 128 26.71 24.51 -3.26
N ASN A 129 26.67 24.61 -1.93
CA ASN A 129 26.86 25.87 -1.21
C ASN A 129 28.25 26.47 -1.46
N TYR A 130 29.29 25.62 -1.49
CA TYR A 130 30.65 26.02 -1.79
C TYR A 130 30.79 26.53 -3.23
N VAL A 131 30.32 25.78 -4.22
CA VAL A 131 30.37 26.16 -5.64
C VAL A 131 29.57 27.45 -5.88
N GLY A 132 28.38 27.57 -5.29
CA GLY A 132 27.58 28.79 -5.36
C GLY A 132 28.31 30.00 -4.77
N SER A 133 28.94 29.84 -3.61
CA SER A 133 29.73 30.90 -2.98
C SER A 133 30.96 31.28 -3.80
N ALA A 134 31.64 30.30 -4.41
CA ALA A 134 32.78 30.53 -5.29
C ALA A 134 32.38 31.26 -6.58
N LEU A 135 31.21 30.91 -7.15
CA LEU A 135 30.65 31.58 -8.32
C LEU A 135 30.34 33.05 -8.02
N VAL A 136 29.67 33.33 -6.91
CA VAL A 136 29.40 34.70 -6.44
C VAL A 136 30.70 35.44 -6.16
N GLY A 137 31.69 34.78 -5.58
CA GLY A 137 33.02 35.33 -5.33
C GLY A 137 33.75 35.74 -6.61
N ARG A 138 33.71 34.91 -7.67
CA ARG A 138 34.27 35.27 -8.98
C ARG A 138 33.46 36.35 -9.66
N LEU A 139 32.13 36.31 -9.58
CA LEU A 139 31.25 37.35 -10.13
C LEU A 139 31.52 38.73 -9.53
N LYS A 140 31.88 38.80 -8.24
CA LYS A 140 32.30 40.06 -7.61
C LYS A 140 33.68 40.55 -8.06
N LYS A 141 34.58 39.62 -8.42
CA LYS A 141 35.95 39.93 -8.88
C LYS A 141 36.02 40.22 -10.36
N LEU A 142 35.04 39.76 -11.13
CA LEU A 142 34.83 40.09 -12.53
C LEU A 142 34.76 41.62 -12.68
N GLY A 143 35.93 42.18 -13.02
CA GLY A 143 36.07 43.59 -13.35
C GLY A 143 35.65 43.85 -14.79
N GLY A 144 35.43 45.12 -15.09
CA GLY A 144 35.33 45.56 -16.49
C GLY A 144 36.64 45.30 -17.24
N THR A 145 36.56 45.39 -18.56
CA THR A 145 37.70 45.31 -19.48
C THR A 145 38.87 46.15 -18.97
N LYS A 146 40.04 45.53 -18.82
CA LYS A 146 41.26 46.21 -18.38
C LYS A 146 42.09 46.57 -19.60
N VAL A 147 42.72 47.74 -19.59
CA VAL A 147 43.62 48.17 -20.66
C VAL A 147 45.00 48.32 -20.06
N ILE A 148 46.00 47.72 -20.70
CA ILE A 148 47.41 47.92 -20.36
C ILE A 148 47.95 49.03 -21.27
N LEU A 149 48.49 50.07 -20.65
CA LEU A 149 49.04 51.27 -21.28
C LEU A 149 50.35 51.62 -20.59
N THR A 150 51.27 52.29 -21.30
CA THR A 150 52.43 52.93 -20.67
C THR A 150 52.09 54.39 -20.34
N ASP A 151 52.77 54.97 -19.34
CA ASP A 151 52.48 56.34 -18.87
C ASP A 151 52.63 57.39 -19.99
N GLN A 152 53.60 57.19 -20.90
CA GLN A 152 53.83 58.06 -22.05
C GLN A 152 52.64 58.06 -23.04
N MET A 153 51.89 56.96 -23.15
CA MET A 153 50.76 56.85 -24.08
C MET A 153 49.54 57.68 -23.65
N ILE A 154 49.45 58.03 -22.36
CA ILE A 154 48.27 58.69 -21.76
C ILE A 154 48.53 60.13 -21.31
N GLU A 155 49.76 60.61 -21.40
CA GLU A 155 50.16 61.94 -20.91
C GLU A 155 49.28 63.05 -21.54
N GLY A 156 48.66 63.87 -20.69
CA GLY A 156 47.73 64.92 -21.12
C GLY A 156 46.33 64.45 -21.55
N LYS A 157 46.08 63.12 -21.62
CA LYS A 157 44.79 62.51 -21.99
C LYS A 157 44.19 61.64 -20.87
N GLU A 158 44.65 61.78 -19.63
CA GLU A 158 44.19 60.99 -18.48
C GLU A 158 42.68 61.10 -18.24
N ASN A 159 42.11 62.29 -18.40
CA ASN A 159 40.66 62.51 -18.29
C ASN A 159 39.86 61.73 -19.34
N PHE A 160 40.46 61.43 -20.49
CA PHE A 160 39.84 60.62 -21.54
C PHE A 160 39.83 59.13 -21.16
N TRP A 161 40.91 58.64 -20.55
CA TRP A 161 41.06 57.25 -20.12
C TRP A 161 40.34 56.92 -18.80
N ASN A 162 40.12 57.91 -17.93
CA ASN A 162 39.32 57.74 -16.71
C ASN A 162 37.85 57.38 -17.00
N ASP A 163 37.30 57.85 -18.12
CA ASP A 163 35.92 57.59 -18.56
C ASP A 163 35.81 56.53 -19.67
N PHE A 164 36.84 55.70 -19.85
CA PHE A 164 36.98 54.75 -20.97
C PHE A 164 35.72 53.91 -21.24
N ASN A 165 35.06 53.38 -20.20
CA ASN A 165 33.86 52.55 -20.37
C ASN A 165 32.57 53.33 -20.68
N ARG A 166 32.57 54.66 -20.54
CA ARG A 166 31.39 55.52 -20.78
C ARG A 166 31.38 56.19 -22.15
N ARG A 167 32.54 56.29 -22.81
CA ARG A 167 32.69 56.97 -24.10
C ARG A 167 32.87 55.96 -25.22
N THR A 168 31.88 55.86 -26.10
CA THR A 168 31.97 55.09 -27.35
C THR A 168 32.59 55.94 -28.44
N GLY A 169 33.59 55.44 -29.17
CA GLY A 169 33.92 56.05 -30.47
C GLY A 169 35.34 55.87 -30.98
N ILE A 170 36.37 56.30 -30.26
CA ILE A 170 37.78 56.26 -30.72
C ILE A 170 38.68 56.24 -29.48
N LEU A 171 39.74 55.44 -29.49
CA LEU A 171 40.79 55.51 -28.47
C LEU A 171 41.90 56.43 -28.94
N GLN A 172 42.19 57.47 -28.17
CA GLN A 172 43.29 58.39 -28.45
C GLN A 172 44.48 57.99 -27.58
N VAL A 173 45.58 57.63 -28.23
CA VAL A 173 46.89 57.45 -27.62
C VAL A 173 47.86 58.52 -28.13
N ASN A 174 48.90 58.79 -27.37
CA ASN A 174 50.04 59.55 -27.87
C ASN A 174 51.01 58.65 -28.61
N GLU A 175 51.79 59.24 -29.51
CA GLU A 175 52.91 58.57 -30.17
C GLU A 175 54.03 58.36 -29.13
N SER A 176 54.69 57.20 -29.20
CA SER A 176 55.89 56.93 -28.38
C SER A 176 57.05 57.81 -28.87
N ASP A 177 58.01 58.11 -27.99
CA ASP A 177 59.21 58.93 -28.29
C ASP A 177 60.05 58.35 -29.46
N ASP A 178 59.88 57.05 -29.75
CA ASP A 178 60.47 56.33 -30.90
C ASP A 178 59.69 56.48 -32.22
N GLY A 179 58.67 57.34 -32.29
CA GLY A 179 57.88 57.61 -33.50
C GLY A 179 57.02 56.42 -33.97
N THR A 180 56.89 55.38 -33.15
CA THR A 180 56.01 54.22 -33.43
C THR A 180 54.73 54.33 -32.62
N MET A 181 53.58 54.24 -33.30
CA MET A 181 52.29 54.11 -32.62
C MET A 181 52.20 52.72 -31.97
N GLN A 182 52.35 52.67 -30.65
CA GLN A 182 52.07 51.46 -29.88
C GLN A 182 50.57 51.40 -29.59
N GLN A 183 49.93 50.29 -29.97
CA GLN A 183 48.50 50.09 -29.75
C GLN A 183 48.25 49.68 -28.28
N PRO A 184 47.20 50.21 -27.60
CA PRO A 184 46.79 49.72 -26.29
C PRO A 184 46.47 48.22 -26.33
N LEU A 185 47.00 47.47 -25.37
CA LEU A 185 46.58 46.08 -25.20
C LEU A 185 45.32 46.05 -24.32
N ILE A 186 44.18 45.75 -24.93
CA ILE A 186 42.92 45.57 -24.23
C ILE A 186 42.85 44.11 -23.78
N LEU A 187 42.89 43.88 -22.46
CA LEU A 187 42.58 42.56 -21.90
C LEU A 187 41.07 42.36 -21.98
N ASN A 188 40.66 41.24 -22.58
CA ASN A 188 39.28 40.83 -22.55
C ASN A 188 38.80 40.74 -21.09
N ALA A 189 37.53 41.08 -20.86
CA ALA A 189 36.92 40.84 -19.57
C ALA A 189 37.13 39.37 -19.20
N GLU A 190 37.49 39.13 -17.94
CA GLU A 190 37.45 37.77 -17.40
C GLU A 190 36.04 37.24 -17.64
N THR A 191 35.88 35.97 -17.96
CA THR A 191 34.56 35.35 -18.12
C THR A 191 34.28 34.45 -16.93
N LEU A 192 33.00 34.19 -16.66
CA LEU A 192 32.65 33.17 -15.68
C LEU A 192 33.20 31.83 -16.14
N ASP A 193 33.78 31.10 -15.19
CA ASP A 193 34.36 29.79 -15.43
C ASP A 193 33.26 28.77 -15.73
N ALA A 194 33.19 28.33 -16.98
CA ALA A 194 32.22 27.35 -17.45
C ALA A 194 32.28 26.05 -16.64
N ASN A 195 33.46 25.68 -16.12
CA ASN A 195 33.61 24.48 -15.30
C ASN A 195 32.87 24.61 -13.96
N LEU A 196 32.84 25.81 -13.37
CA LEU A 196 32.12 26.08 -12.13
C LEU A 196 30.61 26.01 -12.32
N LEU A 197 30.14 26.50 -13.47
CA LEU A 197 28.72 26.44 -13.86
C LEU A 197 28.28 24.99 -14.09
N ASN A 198 29.10 24.20 -14.80
CA ASN A 198 28.87 22.77 -15.02
C ASN A 198 28.91 21.98 -13.70
N ALA A 199 29.85 22.30 -12.80
CA ALA A 199 29.95 21.66 -11.49
C ALA A 199 28.71 21.93 -10.63
N LEU A 200 28.13 23.13 -10.69
CA LEU A 200 26.87 23.44 -10.00
C LEU A 200 25.72 22.59 -10.54
N GLN A 201 25.58 22.48 -11.86
CA GLN A 201 24.54 21.66 -12.47
C GLN A 201 24.70 20.17 -12.12
N MET A 202 25.93 19.66 -12.16
CA MET A 202 26.22 18.28 -11.76
C MET A 202 25.93 18.04 -10.27
N SER A 203 26.19 19.01 -9.40
CA SER A 203 25.86 18.93 -7.98
C SER A 203 24.35 18.83 -7.72
N LEU A 204 23.55 19.60 -8.46
CA LEU A 204 22.09 19.52 -8.39
C LEU A 204 21.59 18.14 -8.83
N GLN A 205 22.14 17.60 -9.94
CA GLN A 205 21.81 16.25 -10.40
C GLN A 205 22.20 15.17 -9.39
N LEU A 206 23.36 15.31 -8.72
CA LEU A 206 23.78 14.40 -7.66
C LEU A 206 22.82 14.43 -6.48
N MET A 207 22.31 15.61 -6.09
CA MET A 207 21.30 15.72 -5.04
C MET A 207 20.01 14.99 -5.41
N ASP A 208 19.53 15.15 -6.66
CA ASP A 208 18.33 14.45 -7.13
C ASP A 208 18.51 12.92 -7.14
N GLN A 209 19.67 12.44 -7.59
CA GLN A 209 20.00 11.02 -7.59
C GLN A 209 20.15 10.45 -6.18
N LEU A 210 20.82 11.17 -5.27
CA LEU A 210 21.00 10.76 -3.87
C LEU A 210 19.70 10.77 -3.08
N ALA A 211 18.79 11.68 -3.41
CA ALA A 211 17.44 11.70 -2.84
C ALA A 211 16.58 10.51 -3.31
N GLY A 212 17.02 9.79 -4.35
CA GLY A 212 16.28 8.64 -4.90
C GLY A 212 15.02 9.04 -5.67
N ILE A 213 14.87 10.31 -6.04
CA ILE A 213 13.72 10.77 -6.82
C ILE A 213 13.95 10.32 -8.27
N ASN A 214 13.25 9.26 -8.69
CA ASN A 214 13.35 8.77 -10.06
C ASN A 214 12.79 9.81 -11.05
N GLN A 215 13.52 10.12 -12.12
CA GLN A 215 13.06 11.03 -13.17
C GLN A 215 11.78 10.57 -13.88
N ALA A 216 11.47 9.27 -13.83
CA ALA A 216 10.20 8.73 -14.30
C ALA A 216 8.98 9.26 -13.52
N GLN A 217 9.14 9.57 -12.22
CA GLN A 217 8.11 10.21 -11.40
C GLN A 217 7.95 11.70 -11.71
N GLN A 218 8.99 12.33 -12.25
CA GLN A 218 8.99 13.76 -12.64
C GLN A 218 8.41 14.00 -14.03
N GLY A 219 7.83 12.98 -14.67
CA GLY A 219 7.26 13.09 -16.02
C GLY A 219 8.29 13.06 -17.16
N ASN A 220 9.58 12.96 -16.84
CA ASN A 220 10.69 12.87 -17.81
C ASN A 220 11.10 11.42 -18.10
N ALA A 221 10.16 10.46 -18.04
CA ALA A 221 10.45 9.10 -18.44
C ALA A 221 10.70 9.04 -19.96
N PRO A 222 11.89 8.60 -20.44
CA PRO A 222 12.00 8.20 -21.83
C PRO A 222 11.03 7.05 -22.08
N SER A 223 10.27 7.12 -23.18
CA SER A 223 9.29 6.15 -23.67
C SER A 223 9.52 4.73 -23.16
N VAL A 224 8.92 4.38 -22.01
CA VAL A 224 8.97 3.02 -21.49
C VAL A 224 7.93 2.23 -22.28
N ALA A 225 8.40 1.32 -23.13
CA ALA A 225 7.58 0.60 -24.11
C ALA A 225 6.46 -0.27 -23.51
N THR A 226 6.47 -0.52 -22.19
CA THR A 226 5.45 -1.33 -21.51
C THR A 226 5.04 -0.74 -20.16
N ASN A 227 3.72 -0.69 -19.93
CA ASN A 227 3.14 -0.21 -18.66
C ASN A 227 3.61 -1.02 -17.44
N ALA A 228 3.93 -2.31 -17.62
CA ALA A 228 4.50 -3.16 -16.58
C ALA A 228 5.95 -2.76 -16.20
N GLY A 229 6.76 -2.35 -17.18
CA GLY A 229 8.10 -1.82 -16.95
C GLY A 229 8.07 -0.49 -16.20
N LEU A 230 7.16 0.41 -16.59
CA LEU A 230 6.93 1.67 -15.91
C LEU A 230 6.49 1.47 -14.45
N HIS A 231 5.55 0.55 -14.22
CA HIS A 231 5.06 0.26 -12.88
C HIS A 231 6.17 -0.33 -11.98
N ARG A 232 6.98 -1.26 -12.50
CA ARG A 232 8.15 -1.79 -11.76
C ARG A 232 9.18 -0.69 -11.47
N GLN A 233 9.40 0.26 -12.38
CA GLN A 233 10.30 1.38 -12.17
C GLN A 233 9.78 2.38 -11.13
N ILE A 234 8.46 2.63 -11.11
CA ILE A 234 7.77 3.42 -10.08
C ILE A 234 7.94 2.75 -8.69
N MET A 235 7.73 1.45 -8.63
CA MET A 235 7.90 0.66 -7.40
C MET A 235 9.35 0.62 -6.91
N GLN A 236 10.31 0.46 -7.82
CA GLN A 236 11.73 0.48 -7.51
C GLN A 236 12.22 1.87 -7.08
N GLY A 237 11.59 2.95 -7.56
CA GLY A 237 11.95 4.32 -7.19
C GLY A 237 11.71 4.66 -5.73
N ASN A 238 10.72 4.03 -5.09
CA ASN A 238 10.34 4.35 -3.72
C ASN A 238 10.94 3.42 -2.67
N ILE A 239 11.95 2.59 -3.00
CA ILE A 239 12.50 1.59 -2.06
C ILE A 239 13.00 2.25 -0.76
N LEU A 240 13.75 3.36 -0.85
CA LEU A 240 14.28 4.02 0.35
C LEU A 240 13.16 4.59 1.25
N GLN A 241 12.14 5.19 0.64
CA GLN A 241 10.98 5.71 1.36
C GLN A 241 10.16 4.57 1.98
N ASN A 242 9.98 3.47 1.25
CA ASN A 242 9.25 2.29 1.70
C ASN A 242 9.95 1.60 2.89
N VAL A 243 11.29 1.61 2.97
CA VAL A 243 12.02 1.05 4.12
C VAL A 243 11.70 1.82 5.41
N ILE A 244 11.67 3.15 5.35
CA ILE A 244 11.34 4.00 6.51
C ILE A 244 9.89 3.78 6.94
N LEU A 245 8.96 3.69 5.98
CA LEU A 245 7.56 3.37 6.23
C LEU A 245 7.38 1.98 6.84
N ALA A 246 8.10 0.96 6.33
CA ALA A 246 8.07 -0.38 6.90
C ALA A 246 8.58 -0.42 8.35
N HIS A 247 9.63 0.33 8.66
CA HIS A 247 10.11 0.46 10.04
C HIS A 247 9.13 1.24 10.92
N HIS A 248 8.40 2.20 10.37
CA HIS A 248 7.33 2.90 11.09
C HIS A 248 6.22 1.93 11.49
N LEU A 249 5.76 1.10 10.56
CA LEU A 249 4.75 0.07 10.83
C LEU A 249 5.23 -0.96 11.86
N ARG A 250 6.49 -1.37 11.76
CA ARG A 250 7.10 -2.23 12.79
C ARG A 250 7.07 -1.54 14.15
N ALA A 251 7.32 -0.23 14.23
CA ALA A 251 7.20 0.51 15.47
C ALA A 251 5.75 0.52 15.99
N ILE A 252 4.74 0.75 15.14
CA ILE A 252 3.32 0.71 15.55
C ILE A 252 2.94 -0.69 16.06
N ASN A 253 3.37 -1.75 15.39
CA ASN A 253 3.15 -3.13 15.83
C ASN A 253 3.79 -3.41 17.19
N GLU A 254 4.99 -2.90 17.42
CA GLU A 254 5.66 -3.00 18.71
C GLU A 254 4.91 -2.22 19.81
N VAL A 255 4.34 -1.05 19.49
CA VAL A 255 3.43 -0.32 20.41
C VAL A 255 2.20 -1.16 20.73
N GLY A 256 1.55 -1.77 19.72
CA GLY A 256 0.38 -2.64 19.92
C GLY A 256 0.69 -3.82 20.85
N ARG A 257 1.87 -4.43 20.71
CA ARG A 257 2.35 -5.50 21.59
C ARG A 257 2.59 -5.03 23.03
N ILE A 258 3.15 -3.84 23.22
CA ILE A 258 3.33 -3.26 24.56
C ILE A 258 1.97 -2.95 25.19
N LEU A 259 1.02 -2.38 24.43
CA LEU A 259 -0.32 -2.09 24.94
C LEU A 259 -1.08 -3.37 25.33
N LYS A 260 -0.96 -4.44 24.54
CA LYS A 260 -1.53 -5.75 24.87
C LYS A 260 -1.07 -6.27 26.22
N GLU A 261 0.19 -6.04 26.58
CA GLU A 261 0.76 -6.44 27.87
C GLU A 261 0.37 -5.48 29.00
N MET A 262 0.28 -4.18 28.72
CA MET A 262 0.00 -3.14 29.71
C MET A 262 -1.47 -3.09 30.12
N ILE A 263 -2.41 -3.24 29.17
CA ILE A 263 -3.85 -3.07 29.42
C ILE A 263 -4.37 -3.98 30.56
N PRO A 264 -4.05 -5.28 30.60
CA PRO A 264 -4.53 -6.17 31.67
C PRO A 264 -3.94 -5.87 33.06
N ASN A 265 -2.79 -5.19 33.12
CA ASN A 265 -2.14 -4.79 34.37
C ASN A 265 -2.66 -3.45 34.90
N VAL A 266 -3.11 -2.56 34.00
CA VAL A 266 -3.65 -1.23 34.35
C VAL A 266 -5.15 -1.30 34.64
N ILE A 267 -5.93 -2.08 33.88
CA ILE A 267 -7.39 -2.16 34.04
C ILE A 267 -7.74 -3.38 34.89
N ILE A 268 -7.71 -3.20 36.21
CA ILE A 268 -8.05 -4.24 37.19
C ILE A 268 -9.53 -4.14 37.61
N GLU A 269 -10.09 -2.93 37.57
CA GLU A 269 -11.45 -2.64 38.04
C GLU A 269 -12.51 -2.89 36.96
N GLU A 270 -13.78 -2.94 37.38
CA GLU A 270 -14.93 -2.99 36.48
C GLU A 270 -15.05 -1.66 35.72
N ARG A 271 -15.10 -1.72 34.39
CA ARG A 271 -15.16 -0.53 33.53
C ARG A 271 -16.20 -0.69 32.43
N ASP A 272 -17.04 0.33 32.25
CA ASP A 272 -17.94 0.43 31.11
C ASP A 272 -17.18 1.02 29.91
N LEU A 273 -17.12 0.28 28.81
CA LEU A 273 -16.49 0.71 27.55
C LEU A 273 -17.50 1.34 26.58
N GLY A 274 -18.78 1.45 26.97
CA GLY A 274 -19.86 1.95 26.14
C GLY A 274 -20.53 0.84 25.31
N ALA A 275 -21.65 1.18 24.66
CA ALA A 275 -22.49 0.24 23.90
C ALA A 275 -22.98 -1.01 24.70
N GLY A 276 -23.05 -0.89 26.03
CA GLY A 276 -23.45 -1.98 26.93
C GLY A 276 -22.35 -3.01 27.20
N LEU A 277 -21.10 -2.75 26.80
CA LEU A 277 -19.96 -3.61 27.09
C LEU A 277 -19.30 -3.20 28.41
N THR A 278 -19.78 -3.78 29.51
CA THR A 278 -19.10 -3.74 30.81
C THR A 278 -18.04 -4.83 30.87
N VAL A 279 -16.86 -4.46 31.31
CA VAL A 279 -15.68 -5.31 31.37
C VAL A 279 -15.23 -5.50 32.81
N ASN A 280 -14.69 -6.67 33.15
CA ASN A 280 -14.34 -7.09 34.50
C ASN A 280 -15.51 -7.03 35.51
N SER A 281 -16.75 -7.27 35.06
CA SER A 281 -17.92 -7.22 35.95
C SER A 281 -18.01 -8.48 36.81
N LYS A 282 -18.27 -8.29 38.11
CA LYS A 282 -18.39 -9.39 39.08
C LYS A 282 -19.86 -9.84 39.13
N ASP A 283 -20.11 -11.12 38.89
CA ASP A 283 -21.46 -11.65 39.01
C ASP A 283 -21.92 -11.73 40.48
N ARG A 284 -23.22 -11.58 40.73
CA ARG A 284 -23.84 -11.52 42.07
C ARG A 284 -23.87 -12.88 42.79
N SER A 285 -23.63 -13.99 42.08
CA SER A 285 -23.62 -15.36 42.60
C SER A 285 -22.28 -15.75 43.26
N HIS A 286 -21.71 -14.88 44.10
CA HIS A 286 -20.29 -14.95 44.47
C HIS A 286 -19.99 -15.80 45.72
N THR A 287 -19.07 -16.77 45.58
CA THR A 287 -18.37 -17.45 46.68
C THR A 287 -16.91 -16.95 46.71
N PRO A 288 -16.29 -16.66 47.87
CA PRO A 288 -14.95 -16.04 47.95
C PRO A 288 -13.80 -16.84 47.30
N SER A 289 -14.00 -18.13 46.98
CA SER A 289 -12.92 -19.03 46.53
C SER A 289 -12.75 -19.12 45.01
N SER A 290 -13.69 -18.66 44.18
CA SER A 290 -13.53 -18.65 42.72
C SER A 290 -14.39 -17.55 42.07
N PRO A 291 -13.86 -16.34 41.90
CA PRO A 291 -14.60 -15.28 41.22
C PRO A 291 -14.74 -15.60 39.73
N VAL A 292 -15.95 -15.91 39.27
CA VAL A 292 -16.25 -15.89 37.83
C VAL A 292 -16.40 -14.43 37.44
N ILE A 293 -15.39 -13.89 36.76
CA ILE A 293 -15.38 -12.53 36.22
C ILE A 293 -16.00 -12.58 34.83
N ARG A 294 -17.04 -11.79 34.59
CA ARG A 294 -17.64 -11.68 33.26
C ARG A 294 -16.80 -10.72 32.41
N ASN A 295 -16.45 -11.15 31.20
CA ASN A 295 -15.60 -10.42 30.27
C ASN A 295 -14.25 -10.01 30.92
N ASP A 296 -13.46 -11.00 31.35
CA ASP A 296 -12.12 -10.75 31.89
C ASP A 296 -11.18 -10.22 30.78
N ILE A 297 -10.64 -9.02 30.98
CA ILE A 297 -9.65 -8.40 30.08
C ILE A 297 -8.43 -9.30 29.89
N ARG A 298 -7.98 -9.99 30.94
CA ARG A 298 -6.77 -10.82 30.88
C ARG A 298 -6.96 -11.96 29.90
N GLU A 299 -8.09 -12.64 29.98
CA GLU A 299 -8.41 -13.75 29.07
C GLU A 299 -8.63 -13.24 27.64
N LEU A 300 -9.39 -12.15 27.47
CA LEU A 300 -9.70 -11.59 26.15
C LEU A 300 -8.44 -11.16 25.40
N PHE A 301 -7.56 -10.38 26.03
CA PHE A 301 -6.32 -9.91 25.41
C PHE A 301 -5.28 -11.02 25.23
N SER A 302 -5.33 -12.11 26.00
CA SER A 302 -4.45 -13.27 25.79
C SER A 302 -4.70 -13.95 24.42
N LYS A 303 -5.96 -13.98 23.97
CA LYS A 303 -6.39 -14.66 22.73
C LYS A 303 -6.27 -13.81 21.47
N VAL A 304 -6.17 -12.48 21.60
CA VAL A 304 -6.11 -11.56 20.46
C VAL A 304 -4.65 -11.21 20.16
N ASP A 305 -4.22 -11.39 18.91
CA ASP A 305 -2.96 -10.84 18.42
C ASP A 305 -3.23 -9.67 17.47
N PHE A 306 -2.41 -8.63 17.57
CA PHE A 306 -2.54 -7.42 16.75
C PHE A 306 -1.36 -7.36 15.79
N THR A 307 -1.65 -7.45 14.50
CA THR A 307 -0.69 -7.18 13.44
C THR A 307 -1.29 -6.14 12.49
N ILE A 308 -0.69 -4.95 12.50
CA ILE A 308 -0.90 -3.95 11.48
C ILE A 308 0.08 -4.28 10.36
N GLU A 309 -0.41 -5.04 9.39
CA GLU A 309 0.29 -5.23 8.14
C GLU A 309 0.02 -4.04 7.24
N TYR A 310 1.02 -3.69 6.42
CA TYR A 310 0.71 -2.85 5.27
C TYR A 310 -0.15 -3.69 4.34
N GLY A 311 -1.46 -3.52 4.42
CA GLY A 311 -2.20 -3.53 3.18
C GLY A 311 -1.64 -2.35 2.39
N ALA A 312 -1.00 -2.62 1.27
CA ALA A 312 -1.23 -1.72 0.16
C ALA A 312 -2.73 -1.85 -0.15
N SER A 313 -3.59 -1.22 0.65
CA SER A 313 -4.91 -0.78 0.21
C SER A 313 -4.78 0.33 -0.86
N SER A 314 -3.67 0.30 -1.58
CA SER A 314 -3.15 1.30 -2.50
C SER A 314 -3.34 0.69 -3.86
N ASP A 315 -3.95 1.49 -4.72
CA ASP A 315 -4.18 1.28 -6.14
C ASP A 315 -3.11 0.48 -6.88
N ALA A 316 -1.87 0.50 -6.40
CA ALA A 316 -0.78 -0.36 -6.83
C ALA A 316 -1.04 -1.88 -6.74
N GLU A 317 -1.43 -2.41 -5.58
CA GLU A 317 -1.68 -3.85 -5.41
C GLU A 317 -2.94 -4.27 -6.18
N LYS A 318 -3.98 -3.43 -6.10
CA LYS A 318 -5.20 -3.57 -6.91
C LYS A 318 -4.88 -3.56 -8.41
N ALA A 319 -4.02 -2.67 -8.88
CA ALA A 319 -3.60 -2.62 -10.29
C ALA A 319 -2.75 -3.84 -10.69
N ALA A 320 -1.85 -4.30 -9.82
CA ALA A 320 -1.05 -5.50 -10.07
C ALA A 320 -1.95 -6.75 -10.14
N ASN A 321 -2.91 -6.89 -9.22
CA ASN A 321 -3.90 -7.97 -9.22
C ASN A 321 -4.81 -7.90 -10.45
N LEU A 322 -5.29 -6.70 -10.83
CA LEU A 322 -6.04 -6.51 -12.07
C LEU A 322 -5.24 -6.92 -13.32
N MET A 323 -3.94 -6.60 -13.37
CA MET A 323 -3.08 -7.00 -14.48
C MET A 323 -2.90 -8.53 -14.54
N ALA A 324 -2.64 -9.16 -13.39
CA ALA A 324 -2.50 -10.61 -13.30
C ALA A 324 -3.81 -11.33 -13.67
N ILE A 325 -4.94 -10.88 -13.14
CA ILE A 325 -6.26 -11.42 -13.47
C ILE A 325 -6.57 -11.23 -14.96
N LYS A 326 -6.26 -10.06 -15.53
CA LYS A 326 -6.45 -9.81 -16.97
C LYS A 326 -5.60 -10.74 -17.83
N GLU A 327 -4.36 -11.03 -17.43
CA GLU A 327 -3.48 -11.98 -18.11
C GLU A 327 -4.05 -13.41 -18.04
N ILE A 328 -4.51 -13.84 -16.86
CA ILE A 328 -5.14 -15.15 -16.66
C ILE A 328 -6.43 -15.29 -17.48
N ILE A 329 -7.31 -14.29 -17.45
CA ILE A 329 -8.56 -14.29 -18.23
C ILE A 329 -8.27 -14.28 -19.74
N SER A 330 -7.25 -13.54 -20.18
CA SER A 330 -6.85 -13.51 -21.59
C SER A 330 -6.27 -14.85 -22.06
N THR A 331 -5.64 -15.60 -21.16
CA THR A 331 -5.05 -16.92 -21.45
C THR A 331 -6.08 -18.03 -21.38
N ASN A 332 -7.05 -17.95 -20.45
CA ASN A 332 -8.11 -18.94 -20.29
C ASN A 332 -9.44 -18.26 -19.91
N PRO A 333 -10.30 -17.97 -20.91
CA PRO A 333 -11.59 -17.31 -20.68
C PRO A 333 -12.55 -18.09 -19.77
N ASN A 334 -12.39 -19.41 -19.64
CA ASN A 334 -13.25 -20.24 -18.78
C ASN A 334 -13.03 -19.98 -17.28
N LEU A 335 -11.91 -19.34 -16.92
CA LEU A 335 -11.61 -18.97 -15.54
C LEU A 335 -12.24 -17.62 -15.14
N ALA A 336 -12.78 -16.85 -16.09
CA ALA A 336 -13.36 -15.53 -15.82
C ALA A 336 -14.44 -15.52 -14.72
N PRO A 337 -15.37 -16.50 -14.64
CA PRO A 337 -16.38 -16.52 -13.57
C PRO A 337 -15.80 -16.73 -12.17
N TYR A 338 -14.62 -17.34 -12.04
CA TYR A 338 -13.96 -17.61 -10.76
C TYR A 338 -13.15 -16.44 -10.22
N PHE A 339 -12.80 -15.50 -11.08
CA PHE A 339 -12.04 -14.29 -10.73
C PHE A 339 -12.90 -13.02 -10.87
N ALA A 340 -14.19 -13.14 -11.17
CA ALA A 340 -15.04 -11.99 -11.49
C ALA A 340 -15.29 -11.08 -10.27
N ASP A 341 -15.46 -11.67 -9.08
CA ASP A 341 -15.61 -10.95 -7.82
C ASP A 341 -14.32 -10.25 -7.40
N GLU A 342 -13.19 -10.93 -7.53
CA GLU A 342 -11.87 -10.39 -7.22
C GLU A 342 -11.46 -9.32 -8.23
N PHE A 343 -11.81 -9.48 -9.50
CA PHE A 343 -11.65 -8.45 -10.53
C PHE A 343 -12.46 -7.20 -10.19
N ALA A 344 -13.74 -7.36 -9.80
CA ALA A 344 -14.60 -6.23 -9.41
C ALA A 344 -14.11 -5.52 -8.13
N SER A 345 -13.63 -6.30 -7.15
CA SER A 345 -13.05 -5.80 -5.89
C SER A 345 -11.78 -4.96 -6.12
N ASN A 346 -10.98 -5.33 -7.12
CA ASN A 346 -9.73 -4.66 -7.46
C ASN A 346 -9.91 -3.44 -8.39
N LEU A 347 -11.09 -3.20 -8.95
CA LEU A 347 -11.34 -1.98 -9.72
C LEU A 347 -11.32 -0.75 -8.80
N ASN A 348 -10.50 0.26 -9.16
CA ASN A 348 -10.45 1.52 -8.44
C ASN A 348 -11.61 2.45 -8.87
N THR A 349 -12.83 2.04 -8.54
CA THR A 349 -14.04 2.84 -8.78
C THR A 349 -14.77 3.05 -7.46
N ALA A 350 -15.47 4.17 -7.32
CA ALA A 350 -16.27 4.45 -6.12
C ALA A 350 -17.33 3.36 -5.84
N ASN A 351 -17.72 2.59 -6.87
CA ASN A 351 -18.74 1.55 -6.79
C ASN A 351 -18.15 0.13 -6.82
N SER A 352 -16.87 -0.06 -6.53
CA SER A 352 -16.22 -1.38 -6.60
C SER A 352 -16.85 -2.39 -5.63
N ASP A 353 -17.19 -1.98 -4.41
CA ASP A 353 -17.87 -2.83 -3.43
C ASP A 353 -19.31 -3.20 -3.88
N GLU A 354 -19.99 -2.27 -4.54
CA GLU A 354 -21.33 -2.52 -5.07
C GLU A 354 -21.28 -3.46 -6.29
N LEU A 355 -20.31 -3.26 -7.17
CA LEU A 355 -20.03 -4.15 -8.30
C LEU A 355 -19.64 -5.55 -7.82
N LYS A 356 -18.77 -5.66 -6.81
CA LYS A 356 -18.44 -6.92 -6.17
C LYS A 356 -19.69 -7.64 -5.67
N ARG A 357 -20.57 -6.95 -4.95
CA ARG A 357 -21.84 -7.54 -4.47
C ARG A 357 -22.76 -8.00 -5.59
N ARG A 358 -22.84 -7.24 -6.70
CA ARG A 358 -23.64 -7.60 -7.88
C ARG A 358 -23.05 -8.81 -8.62
N VAL A 359 -21.73 -8.84 -8.78
CA VAL A 359 -21.03 -9.97 -9.40
C VAL A 359 -21.14 -11.21 -8.52
N GLU A 360 -20.91 -11.08 -7.21
CA GLU A 360 -21.15 -12.15 -6.25
C GLU A 360 -22.57 -12.69 -6.38
N ALA A 361 -23.60 -11.83 -6.41
CA ALA A 361 -25.00 -12.22 -6.54
C ALA A 361 -25.31 -13.00 -7.83
N LEU A 362 -24.64 -12.67 -8.94
CA LEU A 362 -24.80 -13.33 -10.24
C LEU A 362 -23.96 -14.61 -10.38
N MET A 363 -22.94 -14.81 -9.53
CA MET A 363 -22.15 -16.03 -9.54
C MET A 363 -22.96 -17.24 -9.05
N PRO A 364 -22.77 -18.42 -9.65
CA PRO A 364 -23.33 -19.67 -9.14
C PRO A 364 -22.98 -19.89 -7.66
N PRO A 365 -23.93 -20.33 -6.82
CA PRO A 365 -23.73 -20.43 -5.36
C PRO A 365 -22.56 -21.35 -4.97
N TYR A 366 -22.34 -22.41 -5.73
CA TYR A 366 -21.26 -23.37 -5.48
C TYR A 366 -19.85 -22.77 -5.58
N ILE A 367 -19.62 -21.79 -6.46
CA ILE A 367 -18.32 -21.13 -6.62
C ILE A 367 -18.08 -20.14 -5.48
N ARG A 368 -19.14 -19.47 -5.03
CA ARG A 368 -19.12 -18.50 -3.94
C ARG A 368 -18.77 -19.15 -2.60
N ASP A 369 -19.33 -20.31 -2.32
CA ASP A 369 -19.19 -20.99 -1.02
C ASP A 369 -17.82 -21.69 -0.87
N VAL A 370 -17.20 -22.13 -1.97
CA VAL A 370 -15.82 -22.64 -1.99
C VAL A 370 -14.82 -21.51 -1.77
N GLY A 371 -15.00 -20.35 -2.41
CA GLY A 371 -14.12 -19.18 -2.22
C GLY A 371 -14.15 -18.61 -0.80
N LYS A 372 -15.28 -18.74 -0.08
CA LYS A 372 -15.44 -18.33 1.32
C LYS A 372 -14.99 -19.39 2.33
N GLY A 373 -14.52 -20.55 1.88
CA GLY A 373 -14.04 -21.64 2.73
C GLY A 373 -15.15 -22.36 3.51
N VAL A 374 -16.42 -22.17 3.14
CA VAL A 374 -17.58 -22.82 3.80
C VAL A 374 -17.75 -24.26 3.32
N LEU A 375 -17.32 -24.56 2.09
CA LEU A 375 -17.24 -25.90 1.51
C LEU A 375 -15.78 -26.31 1.28
N SER A 376 -15.43 -27.57 1.61
CA SER A 376 -14.13 -28.12 1.21
C SER A 376 -14.09 -28.40 -0.30
N VAL A 377 -12.90 -28.36 -0.90
CA VAL A 377 -12.68 -28.65 -2.33
C VAL A 377 -13.18 -30.06 -2.71
N GLU A 378 -13.10 -30.99 -1.76
CA GLU A 378 -13.57 -32.38 -1.92
C GLU A 378 -15.10 -32.46 -1.95
N GLN A 379 -15.80 -31.74 -1.07
CA GLN A 379 -17.26 -31.65 -1.09
C GLN A 379 -17.78 -30.97 -2.38
N TYR A 380 -17.04 -29.99 -2.92
CA TYR A 380 -17.37 -29.38 -4.22
C TYR A 380 -17.25 -30.38 -5.38
N GLN A 381 -16.22 -31.22 -5.39
CA GLN A 381 -16.04 -32.25 -6.43
C GLN A 381 -17.13 -33.32 -6.38
N GLU A 382 -17.54 -33.73 -5.17
CA GLU A 382 -18.67 -34.66 -5.00
C GLU A 382 -19.99 -34.04 -5.44
N MET A 383 -20.22 -32.76 -5.13
CA MET A 383 -21.42 -32.05 -5.54
C MET A 383 -21.47 -31.82 -7.05
N MET A 384 -20.34 -31.52 -7.70
CA MET A 384 -20.21 -31.44 -9.16
C MET A 384 -20.48 -32.79 -9.84
N LYS A 385 -19.97 -33.90 -9.28
CA LYS A 385 -20.29 -35.25 -9.77
C LYS A 385 -21.78 -35.58 -9.62
N LYS A 386 -22.38 -35.19 -8.50
CA LYS A 386 -23.80 -35.40 -8.23
C LYS A 386 -24.68 -34.56 -9.16
N GLN A 387 -24.26 -33.32 -9.45
CA GLN A 387 -24.93 -32.44 -10.40
C GLN A 387 -24.76 -32.92 -11.86
N GLN A 388 -23.61 -33.49 -12.23
CA GLN A 388 -23.43 -34.16 -13.52
C GLN A 388 -24.31 -35.41 -13.66
N GLN A 389 -24.53 -36.14 -12.57
CA GLN A 389 -25.46 -37.28 -12.54
C GLN A 389 -26.93 -36.83 -12.57
N GLU A 390 -27.30 -35.73 -11.91
CA GLU A 390 -28.65 -35.15 -11.99
C GLU A 390 -28.93 -34.51 -13.35
N ALA A 391 -27.93 -33.91 -14.01
CA ALA A 391 -28.05 -33.42 -15.39
C ALA A 391 -28.19 -34.55 -16.43
N GLN A 392 -27.74 -35.77 -16.10
CA GLN A 392 -28.05 -36.98 -16.88
C GLN A 392 -29.43 -37.58 -16.55
N GLN A 393 -30.07 -37.17 -15.45
CA GLN A 393 -31.40 -37.63 -15.03
C GLN A 393 -32.52 -36.63 -15.30
N GLN A 394 -32.21 -35.38 -15.62
CA GLN A 394 -33.20 -34.51 -16.25
C GLN A 394 -33.43 -35.01 -17.69
N PRO A 395 -34.68 -35.34 -18.08
CA PRO A 395 -34.96 -35.55 -19.49
C PRO A 395 -34.54 -34.27 -20.20
N SER A 396 -33.65 -34.39 -21.18
CA SER A 396 -33.19 -33.29 -22.01
C SER A 396 -34.41 -32.48 -22.48
N ILE A 397 -34.35 -31.16 -22.29
CA ILE A 397 -35.36 -30.22 -22.81
C ILE A 397 -35.61 -30.50 -24.31
N GLU A 398 -34.59 -31.02 -25.00
CA GLU A 398 -34.63 -31.54 -26.36
C GLU A 398 -35.64 -32.69 -26.61
N GLN A 399 -35.82 -33.64 -25.68
CA GLN A 399 -36.84 -34.68 -25.81
C GLN A 399 -38.26 -34.13 -25.59
N GLN A 400 -38.41 -33.14 -24.71
CA GLN A 400 -39.70 -32.50 -24.45
C GLN A 400 -40.10 -31.58 -25.62
N GLU A 401 -39.14 -30.89 -26.24
CA GLU A 401 -39.35 -30.17 -27.50
C GLU A 401 -39.67 -31.10 -28.66
N LEU A 402 -39.03 -32.28 -28.72
CA LEU A 402 -39.33 -33.29 -29.74
C LEU A 402 -40.74 -33.89 -29.57
N GLU A 403 -41.19 -34.12 -28.34
CA GLU A 403 -42.57 -34.54 -28.06
C GLU A 403 -43.57 -33.43 -28.35
N LEU A 404 -43.24 -32.18 -28.03
CA LEU A 404 -44.11 -31.03 -28.31
C LEU A 404 -44.20 -30.76 -29.83
N GLN A 405 -43.11 -30.97 -30.58
CA GLN A 405 -43.12 -30.98 -32.05
C GLN A 405 -43.94 -32.15 -32.59
N LYS A 406 -43.77 -33.38 -32.06
CA LYS A 406 -44.60 -34.52 -32.47
C LYS A 406 -46.08 -34.28 -32.22
N MET A 407 -46.46 -33.69 -31.08
CA MET A 407 -47.84 -33.31 -30.79
C MET A 407 -48.35 -32.20 -31.72
N LYS A 408 -47.53 -31.19 -32.04
CA LYS A 408 -47.90 -30.14 -33.02
C LYS A 408 -48.10 -30.74 -34.41
N VAL A 409 -47.20 -31.61 -34.85
CA VAL A 409 -47.29 -32.29 -36.17
C VAL A 409 -48.51 -33.22 -36.23
N GLN A 410 -48.84 -33.92 -35.14
CA GLN A 410 -50.06 -34.73 -35.07
C GLN A 410 -51.34 -33.88 -35.06
N GLY A 411 -51.34 -32.75 -34.33
CA GLY A 411 -52.43 -31.79 -34.34
C GLY A 411 -52.69 -31.21 -35.73
N ASP A 412 -51.63 -30.83 -36.45
CA ASP A 412 -51.72 -30.31 -37.82
C ASP A 412 -52.19 -31.38 -38.83
N GLN A 413 -51.78 -32.65 -38.64
CA GLN A 413 -52.29 -33.75 -39.46
C GLN A 413 -53.79 -34.00 -39.23
N GLN A 414 -54.27 -33.94 -37.99
CA GLN A 414 -55.69 -34.08 -37.68
C GLN A 414 -56.51 -32.89 -38.20
N LEU A 415 -55.96 -31.67 -38.12
CA LEU A 415 -56.59 -30.49 -38.71
C LEU A 415 -56.68 -30.61 -40.24
N LYS A 416 -55.61 -31.05 -40.91
CA LYS A 416 -55.64 -31.32 -42.36
C LYS A 416 -56.63 -32.42 -42.74
N GLN A 417 -56.75 -33.49 -41.95
CA GLN A 417 -57.75 -34.54 -42.21
C GLN A 417 -59.17 -34.02 -42.04
N LYS A 418 -59.44 -33.20 -41.01
CA LYS A 418 -60.75 -32.57 -40.81
C LYS A 418 -61.06 -31.56 -41.92
N GLU A 419 -60.09 -30.78 -42.39
CA GLU A 419 -60.27 -29.87 -43.52
C GLU A 419 -60.53 -30.62 -44.83
N LEU A 420 -59.85 -31.75 -45.07
CA LEU A 420 -60.11 -32.63 -46.21
C LEU A 420 -61.52 -33.19 -46.15
N ALA A 421 -61.94 -33.73 -45.01
CA ALA A 421 -63.31 -34.23 -44.82
C ALA A 421 -64.36 -33.12 -44.99
N LEU A 422 -64.08 -31.90 -44.54
CA LEU A 422 -64.97 -30.75 -44.71
C LEU A 422 -65.02 -30.30 -46.18
N LYS A 423 -63.90 -30.37 -46.91
CA LYS A 423 -63.87 -30.15 -48.37
C LYS A 423 -64.64 -31.22 -49.12
N GLU A 424 -64.50 -32.49 -48.77
CA GLU A 424 -65.28 -33.59 -49.35
C GLU A 424 -66.77 -33.42 -49.08
N ALA A 425 -67.16 -33.08 -47.86
CA ALA A 425 -68.55 -32.79 -47.51
C ALA A 425 -69.11 -31.61 -48.33
N LYS A 426 -68.35 -30.53 -48.50
CA LYS A 426 -68.74 -29.40 -49.37
C LYS A 426 -68.85 -29.79 -50.84
N LEU A 427 -67.95 -30.65 -51.33
CA LEU A 427 -67.98 -31.14 -52.70
C LEU A 427 -69.19 -32.04 -52.95
N GLN A 428 -69.55 -32.89 -51.98
CA GLN A 428 -70.79 -33.67 -52.02
C GLN A 428 -72.04 -32.80 -51.94
N GLU A 429 -72.02 -31.75 -51.11
CA GLU A 429 -73.14 -30.79 -51.04
C GLU A 429 -73.30 -30.01 -52.36
N GLN A 430 -72.20 -29.62 -53.01
CA GLN A 430 -72.23 -29.03 -54.35
C GLN A 430 -72.74 -30.02 -55.39
N ALA A 431 -72.26 -31.26 -55.39
CA ALA A 431 -72.75 -32.30 -56.29
C ALA A 431 -74.26 -32.58 -56.08
N ALA A 432 -74.75 -32.53 -54.84
CA ALA A 432 -76.17 -32.68 -54.52
C ALA A 432 -77.00 -31.47 -55.01
N LYS A 433 -76.49 -30.25 -54.86
CA LYS A 433 -77.11 -29.04 -55.41
C LYS A 433 -77.12 -29.06 -56.94
N ASP A 434 -76.06 -29.52 -57.58
CA ASP A 434 -75.97 -29.65 -59.03
C ASP A 434 -76.92 -30.75 -59.55
N ALA A 435 -77.05 -31.86 -58.84
CA ALA A 435 -78.03 -32.90 -59.15
C ALA A 435 -79.49 -32.41 -58.96
N GLN A 436 -79.76 -31.60 -57.94
CA GLN A 436 -81.06 -30.95 -57.78
C GLN A 436 -81.32 -29.93 -58.89
N ASN A 437 -80.33 -29.14 -59.29
CA ASN A 437 -80.45 -28.19 -60.39
C ASN A 437 -80.68 -28.89 -61.73
N LEU A 438 -80.08 -30.05 -61.96
CA LEU A 438 -80.38 -30.91 -63.11
C LEU A 438 -81.83 -31.41 -63.09
N LYS A 439 -82.32 -31.90 -61.95
CA LYS A 439 -83.73 -32.30 -61.80
C LYS A 439 -84.71 -31.13 -61.98
N ILE A 440 -84.36 -29.93 -61.55
CA ILE A 440 -85.17 -28.71 -61.76
C ILE A 440 -85.13 -28.30 -63.25
N LYS A 441 -84.00 -28.46 -63.94
CA LYS A 441 -83.91 -28.25 -65.39
C LYS A 441 -84.74 -29.28 -66.16
N GLU A 442 -84.72 -30.56 -65.76
CA GLU A 442 -85.58 -31.61 -66.32
C GLU A 442 -87.07 -31.29 -66.10
N ALA A 443 -87.44 -30.84 -64.89
CA ALA A 443 -88.79 -30.38 -64.57
C ALA A 443 -89.20 -29.13 -65.38
N ASN A 444 -88.27 -28.24 -65.71
CA ASN A 444 -88.50 -27.08 -66.58
C ASN A 444 -88.61 -27.43 -68.07
N VAL A 445 -87.92 -28.47 -68.55
CA VAL A 445 -88.10 -29.00 -69.91
C VAL A 445 -89.47 -29.68 -70.05
N LEU A 446 -89.89 -30.46 -69.04
CA LEU A 446 -91.20 -31.12 -69.00
C LEU A 446 -92.38 -30.14 -68.84
N THR A 447 -92.17 -28.99 -68.20
CA THR A 447 -93.19 -27.93 -68.09
C THR A 447 -93.20 -26.96 -69.27
N LYS A 448 -92.09 -26.78 -70.02
CA LYS A 448 -92.10 -26.06 -71.30
C LYS A 448 -92.87 -26.79 -72.40
N PHE A 449 -92.80 -28.13 -72.47
CA PHE A 449 -93.61 -28.88 -73.44
C PHE A 449 -95.09 -28.98 -73.08
N LYS A 450 -95.47 -28.79 -71.80
CA LYS A 450 -96.89 -28.70 -71.38
C LYS A 450 -97.53 -27.31 -71.56
N LYS A 451 -96.80 -26.33 -72.10
CA LYS A 451 -97.31 -24.97 -72.41
C LYS A 451 -97.49 -24.69 -73.90
N GLU A 452 -97.27 -25.67 -74.78
CA GLU A 452 -97.59 -25.61 -76.22
C GLU A 452 -98.49 -26.79 -76.64
N GLY A 453 -99.50 -27.11 -75.81
CA GLY A 453 -100.57 -28.05 -76.11
C GLY A 453 -101.91 -27.47 -75.71
#